data_AF-A0A4U8Z2X9-F1
#
_entry.id   AF-A0A4U8Z2X9-F1
#
_cell.length_a   1.000
_cell.length_b   1.000
_cell.length_c   1.000
_cell.angle_alpha   90.00
_cell.angle_beta   90.00
_cell.angle_gamma   90.00
#
_symmetry.space_group_name_H-M   'P 1'
#
loop_
_entity.id
_entity.type
_entity.pdbx_description
1 polymer ?
#
loop_
_entity_poly.entity_id
_entity_poly.type
_entity_poly.pdbx_seq_one_letter_code
_entity_poly.pdbx_strand_id
1 'polypeptide(L)'
;MGMIKLHYPELFADDPLWRPRAENLAAKGYELISFLVDICRYRPEGVSLRASATYHDTCSGLRELKVERQPRALLADVEGLILTPLPEVQSCCGFGGTFCVKYPSISNAIVEAKAKKTSNLRKPTCFLAAISAAS
;
A
#
# COMPACT_ATOMS: atom_id res chain seq x y z
N MET A 1 -1.76 -7.64 5.66
CA MET A 1 -3.18 -7.89 6.03
C MET A 1 -3.88 -8.93 5.15
N GLY A 2 -3.50 -9.11 3.87
CA GLY A 2 -4.06 -10.17 3.02
C GLY A 2 -4.05 -11.56 3.64
N MET A 3 -2.91 -12.00 4.20
CA MET A 3 -2.78 -13.30 4.90
C MET A 3 -3.84 -13.52 5.98
N ILE A 4 -4.01 -12.57 6.88
CA ILE A 4 -4.93 -12.72 8.01
C ILE A 4 -6.39 -12.59 7.55
N LYS A 5 -6.67 -11.64 6.66
CA LYS A 5 -8.04 -11.27 6.31
C LYS A 5 -8.67 -12.19 5.26
N LEU A 6 -7.86 -12.78 4.37
CA LEU A 6 -8.33 -13.61 3.26
C LEU A 6 -7.82 -15.04 3.38
N HIS A 7 -6.50 -15.22 3.53
CA HIS A 7 -5.88 -16.54 3.40
C HIS A 7 -6.04 -17.43 4.65
N TYR A 8 -6.13 -16.87 5.86
CA TYR A 8 -6.33 -17.66 7.09
C TYR A 8 -7.72 -18.32 7.15
N PRO A 9 -8.82 -17.63 6.86
CA PRO A 9 -10.13 -18.27 6.73
C PRO A 9 -10.13 -19.42 5.71
N GLU A 10 -9.46 -19.24 4.56
CA GLU A 10 -9.32 -20.28 3.54
C GLU A 10 -8.47 -21.46 4.02
N LEU A 11 -7.33 -21.19 4.66
CA LEU A 11 -6.41 -22.22 5.16
C LEU A 11 -7.04 -23.13 6.22
N PHE A 12 -7.90 -22.58 7.08
CA PHE A 12 -8.54 -23.31 8.17
C PHE A 12 -9.99 -23.70 7.87
N ALA A 13 -10.44 -23.65 6.62
CA ALA A 13 -11.84 -23.86 6.25
C ALA A 13 -12.42 -25.21 6.74
N ASP A 14 -11.60 -26.25 6.78
CA ASP A 14 -11.99 -27.61 7.18
C ASP A 14 -11.65 -27.94 8.65
N ASP A 15 -11.03 -27.00 9.39
CA ASP A 15 -10.66 -27.22 10.79
C ASP A 15 -11.73 -26.67 11.74
N PRO A 16 -12.50 -27.52 12.45
CA PRO A 16 -13.61 -27.07 13.28
C PRO A 16 -13.16 -26.25 14.51
N LEU A 17 -11.90 -26.37 14.93
CA LEU A 17 -11.36 -25.64 16.08
C LEU A 17 -10.74 -24.30 15.66
N TRP A 18 -10.03 -24.27 14.52
CA TRP A 18 -9.32 -23.10 14.05
C TRP A 18 -10.12 -22.18 13.14
N ARG A 19 -11.07 -22.70 12.36
CA ARG A 19 -11.95 -21.89 11.51
C ARG A 19 -12.59 -20.70 12.23
N PRO A 20 -13.34 -20.88 13.34
CA PRO A 20 -14.00 -19.75 14.00
C PRO A 20 -13.00 -18.72 14.54
N ARG A 21 -11.78 -19.14 14.89
CA ARG A 21 -10.72 -18.25 15.37
C ARG A 21 -10.15 -17.41 14.22
N ALA A 22 -9.89 -18.05 13.08
CA ALA A 22 -9.40 -17.40 11.87
C ALA A 22 -10.42 -16.37 11.34
N GLU A 23 -11.70 -16.74 11.27
CA GLU A 23 -12.79 -15.85 10.87
C GLU A 23 -12.93 -14.65 11.84
N ASN A 24 -12.89 -14.89 13.15
CA ASN A 24 -12.98 -13.81 14.16
C ASN A 24 -11.82 -12.82 14.04
N LEU A 25 -10.60 -13.33 13.84
CA LEU A 25 -9.42 -12.51 13.64
C LEU A 25 -9.51 -11.70 12.33
N ALA A 26 -9.95 -12.32 11.23
CA ALA A 26 -10.14 -11.65 9.94
C ALA A 26 -11.21 -10.54 10.00
N ALA A 27 -12.28 -10.77 10.76
CA ALA A 27 -13.35 -9.79 10.96
C ALA A 27 -12.89 -8.54 11.72
N LYS A 28 -11.94 -8.70 12.64
CA LYS A 28 -11.38 -7.60 13.45
C LYS A 28 -10.13 -6.97 12.85
N GLY A 29 -9.45 -7.64 11.93
CA GLY A 29 -8.25 -7.15 11.27
C GLY A 29 -8.58 -6.19 10.14
N TYR A 30 -8.02 -4.98 10.17
CA TYR A 30 -8.14 -3.99 9.10
C TYR A 30 -6.77 -3.55 8.61
N GLU A 31 -6.71 -3.15 7.34
CA GLU A 31 -5.57 -2.36 6.86
C GLU A 31 -5.71 -0.95 7.47
N LEU A 32 -4.60 -0.35 7.91
CA LEU A 32 -4.63 0.85 8.74
C LEU A 32 -5.31 2.03 8.02
N ILE A 33 -4.94 2.26 6.76
CA ILE A 33 -5.46 3.38 5.98
C ILE A 33 -6.95 3.18 5.68
N SER A 34 -7.36 1.94 5.36
CA SER A 34 -8.78 1.65 5.17
C SER A 34 -9.58 1.79 6.46
N PHE A 35 -9.03 1.37 7.61
CA PHE A 35 -9.68 1.55 8.91
C PHE A 35 -9.91 3.03 9.23
N LEU A 36 -8.86 3.85 9.09
CA LEU A 36 -8.96 5.29 9.37
C LEU A 36 -10.03 5.96 8.49
N VAL A 37 -10.03 5.68 7.20
CA VAL A 37 -10.94 6.34 6.25
C VAL A 37 -12.36 5.79 6.29
N ASP A 38 -12.52 4.48 6.26
CA ASP A 38 -13.82 3.83 6.07
C ASP A 38 -14.55 3.58 7.41
N ILE A 39 -13.82 3.32 8.51
CA ILE A 39 -14.41 3.03 9.82
C ILE A 39 -14.38 4.26 10.73
N CYS A 40 -13.20 4.83 11.01
CA CYS A 40 -13.08 5.98 11.89
C CYS A 40 -13.59 7.28 11.25
N ARG A 41 -13.79 7.30 9.92
CA ARG A 41 -14.11 8.51 9.14
C ARG A 41 -13.11 9.64 9.40
N TYR A 42 -11.87 9.27 9.70
CA TYR A 42 -10.80 10.20 10.00
C TYR A 42 -10.44 11.02 8.76
N ARG A 43 -10.18 12.31 8.97
CA ARG A 43 -9.66 13.26 7.98
C ARG A 43 -8.57 14.09 8.65
N PRO A 44 -7.40 14.27 8.02
CA PRO A 44 -6.36 15.16 8.54
C PRO A 44 -6.89 16.59 8.62
N GLU A 45 -6.65 17.26 9.75
CA GLU A 45 -6.99 18.68 9.94
C GLU A 45 -5.72 19.47 10.29
N GLY A 46 -5.55 20.65 9.69
CA GLY A 46 -4.40 21.52 9.97
C GLY A 46 -3.05 20.97 9.48
N VAL A 47 -3.06 20.02 8.53
CA VAL A 47 -1.84 19.45 7.95
C VAL A 47 -1.57 20.09 6.58
N SER A 48 -0.40 20.69 6.42
CA SER A 48 0.02 21.30 5.15
C SER A 48 1.39 20.77 4.72
N LEU A 49 1.54 20.51 3.42
CA LEU A 49 2.81 20.14 2.80
C LEU A 49 2.86 20.69 1.37
N ARG A 50 3.63 21.76 1.16
CA ARG A 50 3.83 22.34 -0.18
C ARG A 50 4.79 21.50 -1.01
N ALA A 51 4.29 20.42 -1.59
CA ALA A 51 5.06 19.49 -2.39
C ALA A 51 4.23 18.87 -3.53
N SER A 52 4.90 18.34 -4.53
CA SER A 52 4.30 17.37 -5.45
C SER A 52 4.71 15.97 -5.02
N ALA A 53 3.77 15.03 -5.00
CA ALA A 53 4.02 13.65 -4.66
C ALA A 53 3.31 12.71 -5.62
N THR A 54 3.80 11.48 -5.68
CA THR A 54 3.08 10.37 -6.29
C THR A 54 2.93 9.26 -5.26
N TYR A 55 1.80 8.56 -5.30
CA TYR A 55 1.51 7.47 -4.37
C TYR A 55 1.73 6.13 -5.05
N HIS A 56 2.50 5.26 -4.41
CA HIS A 56 2.67 3.89 -4.86
C HIS A 56 1.87 2.94 -3.96
N ASP A 57 0.80 2.38 -4.52
CA ASP A 57 0.01 1.34 -3.87
C ASP A 57 0.84 0.07 -3.62
N THR A 58 0.70 -0.52 -2.45
CA THR A 58 1.29 -1.84 -2.19
C THR A 58 0.54 -2.93 -2.96
N CYS A 59 1.26 -3.92 -3.50
CA CYS A 59 0.65 -4.99 -4.29
C CYS A 59 -0.43 -5.75 -3.49
N SER A 60 -0.16 -6.06 -2.22
CA SER A 60 -1.11 -6.78 -1.35
C SER A 60 -2.26 -5.89 -0.90
N GLY A 61 -2.04 -4.60 -0.64
CA GLY A 61 -3.13 -3.66 -0.36
C GLY A 61 -4.08 -3.51 -1.54
N LEU A 62 -3.53 -3.35 -2.75
CA LEU A 62 -4.31 -3.09 -3.96
C LEU A 62 -5.01 -4.34 -4.50
N ARG A 63 -4.26 -5.43 -4.71
CA ARG A 63 -4.77 -6.61 -5.43
C ARG A 63 -5.62 -7.51 -4.54
N GLU A 64 -5.26 -7.64 -3.27
CA GLU A 64 -5.96 -8.53 -2.35
C GLU A 64 -7.02 -7.75 -1.57
N LEU A 65 -6.64 -6.63 -0.94
CA LEU A 65 -7.52 -5.89 -0.03
C LEU A 65 -8.33 -4.78 -0.72
N LYS A 66 -8.07 -4.50 -2.00
CA LYS A 66 -8.72 -3.45 -2.79
C LYS A 66 -8.65 -2.06 -2.12
N VAL A 67 -7.54 -1.81 -1.43
CA VAL A 67 -7.21 -0.52 -0.83
C VAL A 67 -6.54 0.33 -1.89
N GLU A 68 -7.27 1.32 -2.41
CA GLU A 68 -6.84 2.19 -3.50
C GLU A 68 -7.31 3.63 -3.28
N ARG A 69 -8.60 3.81 -3.00
CA ARG A 69 -9.19 5.15 -2.81
C ARG A 69 -8.78 5.77 -1.47
N GLN A 70 -8.55 4.95 -0.45
CA GLN A 70 -8.40 5.39 0.94
C GLN A 70 -7.12 6.19 1.16
N PRO A 71 -5.93 5.74 0.69
CA PRO A 71 -4.71 6.53 0.80
C PRO A 71 -4.82 7.87 0.08
N ARG A 72 -5.43 7.88 -1.11
CA ARG A 72 -5.64 9.09 -1.91
C ARG A 72 -6.58 10.08 -1.23
N ALA A 73 -7.63 9.59 -0.56
CA ALA A 73 -8.55 10.42 0.20
C ALA A 73 -7.81 11.16 1.34
N LEU A 74 -7.00 10.46 2.14
CA LEU A 74 -6.23 11.11 3.22
C LEU A 74 -5.24 12.13 2.69
N LEU A 75 -4.57 11.83 1.58
CA LEU A 75 -3.57 12.73 1.00
C LEU A 75 -4.20 13.94 0.30
N ALA A 76 -5.45 13.84 -0.17
CA ALA A 76 -6.17 14.96 -0.77
C ALA A 76 -6.52 16.06 0.24
N ASP A 77 -6.61 15.71 1.52
CA ASP A 77 -6.90 16.67 2.60
C ASP A 77 -5.63 17.38 3.12
N VAL A 78 -4.45 17.06 2.59
CA VAL A 78 -3.20 17.74 2.97
C VAL A 78 -3.05 19.01 2.15
N GLU A 79 -3.09 20.17 2.82
CA GLU A 79 -3.06 21.46 2.14
C GLU A 79 -1.72 21.67 1.41
N GLY A 80 -1.78 22.10 0.14
CA GLY A 80 -0.60 22.37 -0.68
C GLY A 80 0.06 21.13 -1.30
N LEU A 81 -0.43 19.92 -1.00
CA LEU A 81 0.08 18.68 -1.59
C LEU A 81 -0.57 18.43 -2.95
N ILE A 82 0.25 18.29 -3.99
CA ILE A 82 -0.20 17.96 -5.35
C ILE A 82 0.09 16.49 -5.61
N LEU A 83 -0.95 15.66 -5.72
CA LEU A 83 -0.82 14.26 -6.10
C LEU A 83 -0.78 14.11 -7.62
N THR A 84 0.34 13.62 -8.13
CA THR A 84 0.53 13.27 -9.54
C THR A 84 0.36 11.76 -9.72
N PRO A 85 -0.46 11.29 -10.68
CA PRO A 85 -0.61 9.87 -10.96
C PRO A 85 0.72 9.20 -11.32
N LEU A 86 0.96 8.01 -10.75
CA LEU A 86 2.10 7.17 -11.08
C LEU A 86 1.81 6.39 -12.38
N PRO A 87 2.59 6.55 -13.46
CA PRO A 87 2.47 5.67 -14.62
C PRO A 87 2.63 4.20 -14.21
N GLU A 88 1.78 3.33 -14.74
CA GLU A 88 1.79 1.90 -14.44
C GLU A 88 1.73 1.60 -12.93
N VAL A 89 0.85 2.27 -12.21
CA VAL A 89 0.68 2.13 -10.75
C VAL A 89 0.54 0.66 -10.29
N GLN A 90 -0.06 -0.19 -11.13
CA GLN A 90 -0.29 -1.62 -10.88
C GLN A 90 0.98 -2.50 -11.00
N SER A 91 2.07 -1.95 -11.54
CA SER A 91 3.35 -2.65 -11.65
C SER A 91 3.96 -2.93 -10.27
N CYS A 92 4.56 -4.10 -10.09
CA CYS A 92 5.25 -4.45 -8.86
C CYS A 92 6.49 -3.56 -8.67
N CYS A 93 6.85 -3.23 -7.43
CA CYS A 93 8.12 -2.54 -7.12
C CYS A 93 9.33 -3.48 -7.07
N GLY A 94 9.13 -4.80 -7.09
CA GLY A 94 10.20 -5.80 -6.98
C GLY A 94 10.55 -6.19 -5.54
N PHE A 95 10.07 -5.47 -4.52
CA PHE A 95 10.42 -5.70 -3.11
C PHE A 95 9.53 -6.74 -2.39
N GLY A 96 8.88 -7.65 -3.12
CA GLY A 96 7.90 -8.58 -2.54
C GLY A 96 8.52 -9.78 -1.83
N GLY A 97 8.34 -9.91 -0.51
CA GLY A 97 8.71 -11.11 0.26
C GLY A 97 10.19 -11.49 0.11
N THR A 98 10.50 -12.77 -0.07
CA THR A 98 11.89 -13.23 -0.26
C THR A 98 12.45 -12.96 -1.66
N PHE A 99 11.65 -12.39 -2.58
CA PHE A 99 12.06 -12.19 -3.98
C PHE A 99 13.27 -11.26 -4.08
N CYS A 100 13.28 -10.15 -3.34
CA CYS A 100 14.38 -9.19 -3.35
C CYS A 100 15.70 -9.78 -2.81
N VAL A 101 15.61 -10.75 -1.90
CA VAL A 101 16.78 -11.44 -1.34
C VAL A 101 17.28 -12.55 -2.27
N LYS A 102 16.37 -13.32 -2.87
CA LYS A 102 16.73 -14.44 -3.77
C LYS A 102 17.17 -13.98 -5.15
N TYR A 103 16.61 -12.87 -5.64
CA TYR A 103 16.84 -12.35 -6.98
C TYR A 103 17.12 -10.83 -6.95
N PRO A 104 18.21 -10.39 -6.28
CA PRO A 104 18.48 -8.98 -6.06
C PRO A 104 18.70 -8.21 -7.37
N SER A 105 19.36 -8.81 -8.37
CA SER A 105 19.58 -8.17 -9.67
C SER A 105 18.27 -7.87 -10.41
N ILE A 106 17.33 -8.83 -10.39
CA ILE A 106 16.01 -8.66 -11.02
C ILE A 106 15.18 -7.64 -10.23
N SER A 107 15.18 -7.73 -8.90
CA SER A 107 14.50 -6.77 -8.04
C SER A 107 14.99 -5.34 -8.27
N ASN A 108 16.31 -5.15 -8.36
CA ASN A 108 16.93 -3.85 -8.62
C ASN A 108 16.54 -3.32 -10.01
N ALA A 109 16.57 -4.17 -11.04
CA ALA A 109 16.13 -3.76 -12.38
C ALA A 109 14.66 -3.32 -12.42
N ILE A 110 13.77 -3.99 -11.67
CA ILE A 110 12.35 -3.63 -11.57
C ILE A 110 12.17 -2.26 -10.90
N VAL A 111 12.79 -2.04 -9.73
CA VAL A 111 12.66 -0.76 -9.01
C VAL A 111 13.31 0.39 -9.79
N GLU A 112 14.45 0.17 -10.45
CA GLU A 112 15.10 1.17 -11.30
C GLU A 112 14.23 1.56 -12.50
N ALA A 113 13.65 0.58 -13.20
CA ALA A 113 12.75 0.83 -14.31
C ALA A 113 11.54 1.66 -13.87
N LYS A 114 11.04 1.42 -12.66
CA LYS A 114 9.91 2.17 -12.07
C LYS A 114 10.33 3.59 -11.64
N ALA A 115 11.49 3.72 -11.00
CA ALA A 115 12.02 5.02 -10.57
C ALA A 115 12.27 5.96 -11.76
N LYS A 116 12.77 5.44 -12.89
CA LYS A 116 12.95 6.20 -14.14
C LYS A 116 11.64 6.76 -14.70
N LYS A 117 10.50 6.08 -14.47
CA LYS A 117 9.18 6.58 -14.89
C LYS A 117 8.74 7.75 -14.02
N THR A 118 9.10 7.73 -12.73
CA THR A 118 8.81 8.84 -11.81
C THR A 118 9.70 10.06 -11.99
N SER A 119 10.96 9.89 -12.40
CA SER A 119 11.87 11.03 -12.62
C SER A 119 11.43 11.95 -13.77
N ASN A 120 10.61 11.44 -14.68
CA ASN A 120 10.03 12.19 -15.79
C ASN A 120 8.75 12.95 -15.41
N LEU A 121 8.18 12.66 -14.25
CA LEU A 121 7.11 13.47 -13.68
C LEU A 121 7.73 14.78 -13.18
N ARG A 122 6.96 15.87 -13.25
CA ARG A 122 7.37 17.22 -12.80
C ARG A 122 7.86 17.14 -11.35
N LYS A 123 9.20 17.01 -11.17
CA LYS A 123 9.94 16.66 -9.95
C LYS A 123 9.04 16.46 -8.71
N PRO A 124 8.43 15.28 -8.52
CA PRO A 124 7.77 14.99 -7.25
C PRO A 124 8.85 15.07 -6.16
N THR A 125 8.62 15.96 -5.19
CA THR A 125 9.52 16.19 -4.05
C THR A 125 9.43 15.05 -3.04
N CYS A 126 8.37 14.24 -3.08
CA CYS A 126 8.16 13.13 -2.15
C CYS A 126 7.54 11.91 -2.84
N PHE A 127 8.18 10.74 -2.71
CA PHE A 127 7.59 9.46 -3.10
C PHE A 127 6.93 8.86 -1.85
N LEU A 128 5.60 8.98 -1.73
CA LEU A 128 4.88 8.32 -0.65
C LEU A 128 4.61 6.87 -1.06
N ALA A 129 5.60 6.01 -0.80
CA ALA A 129 5.37 4.59 -0.70
C ALA A 129 5.12 4.23 0.77
N ALA A 130 4.28 3.23 1.02
CA ALA A 130 4.24 2.53 2.31
C ALA A 130 5.50 1.66 2.53
N ILE A 131 6.66 2.15 2.08
CA ILE A 131 7.98 1.53 2.22
C ILE A 131 8.76 2.45 3.16
N SER A 132 8.72 2.14 4.45
CA SER A 132 9.81 2.50 5.34
C SER A 132 11.02 1.69 4.90
N ALA A 133 11.95 2.33 4.19
CA ALA A 133 13.35 1.93 4.09
C ALA A 133 14.12 3.26 3.99
N ALA A 134 14.50 3.83 5.13
CA ALA A 134 15.81 3.63 5.76
C ALA A 134 16.94 4.15 4.86
N SER A 135 17.39 5.37 5.22
CA SER A 135 18.70 6.00 5.01
C SER A 135 19.22 6.20 3.59
#